data_AF-A0A183K164-F1
#
_entry.id   AF-A0A183K164-F1
#
_cell.length_a   1.000
_cell.length_b   1.000
_cell.length_c   1.000
_cell.angle_alpha   90.00
_cell.angle_beta   90.00
_cell.angle_gamma   90.00
#
_symmetry.space_group_name_H-M   'P 1'
#
loop_
_entity.id
_entity.type
_entity.pdbx_description
1 polymer ?
#
loop_
_entity_poly.entity_id
_entity_poly.type
_entity_poly.pdbx_seq_one_letter_code
_entity_poly.pdbx_strand_id
1 'polypeptide(L)'
;MTSATGSYWFQRIITLKKKSRGCHYVTDEIRKALPEIGQIQMGILHLFIQHTSATLTINESWDPSVTTDMEMVLNHLVPESLKYKHNCEGADDMPAHAKQALLGGPSITVPITNGQLALGTWQGIWLCEHRNSGCKFLFNFIISYLCLISVSLTHYLSIICISLKKTVIFVFIREPIR
;
A
#
# COMPACT_ATOMS: atom_id res chain seq x y z
N MET A 1 4.59 -25.71 -26.32
CA MET A 1 3.68 -25.66 -25.16
C MET A 1 3.36 -24.20 -24.90
N THR A 2 2.08 -23.88 -24.85
CA THR A 2 1.47 -22.55 -24.93
C THR A 2 1.91 -21.62 -23.79
N SER A 3 2.67 -20.57 -24.11
CA SER A 3 2.92 -19.45 -23.19
C SER A 3 1.64 -18.63 -23.07
N ALA A 4 0.92 -18.80 -21.98
CA ALA A 4 -0.25 -17.99 -21.68
C ALA A 4 0.19 -16.52 -21.47
N THR A 5 -0.08 -15.68 -22.47
CA THR A 5 -0.04 -14.22 -22.39
C THR A 5 -1.27 -13.75 -21.61
N GLY A 6 -1.18 -13.81 -20.29
CA GLY A 6 -2.19 -13.29 -19.37
C GLY A 6 -1.59 -12.20 -18.50
N SER A 7 -2.34 -11.13 -18.24
CA SER A 7 -2.10 -10.29 -17.07
C SER A 7 -2.41 -11.15 -15.85
N TYR A 8 -1.38 -11.51 -15.08
CA TYR A 8 -1.54 -12.33 -13.88
C TYR A 8 -1.78 -11.40 -12.69
N TRP A 9 -2.99 -11.47 -12.14
CA TRP A 9 -3.31 -10.85 -10.86
C TRP A 9 -2.95 -11.85 -9.77
N PHE A 10 -1.97 -11.51 -8.92
CA PHE A 10 -1.67 -12.30 -7.74
C PHE A 10 -2.42 -11.70 -6.56
N GLN A 11 -3.29 -12.50 -5.95
CA GLN A 11 -3.96 -12.13 -4.71
C GLN A 11 -3.48 -13.03 -3.58
N ARG A 12 -3.05 -12.42 -2.47
CA ARG A 12 -2.63 -13.13 -1.27
C ARG A 12 -3.14 -12.38 -0.05
N ILE A 13 -3.38 -13.12 1.03
CA ILE A 13 -3.57 -12.56 2.36
C ILE A 13 -2.26 -12.74 3.12
N ILE A 14 -1.71 -11.65 3.67
CA ILE A 14 -0.59 -11.71 4.61
C ILE A 14 -1.09 -11.27 5.99
N THR A 15 -0.48 -11.84 7.02
CA THR A 15 -0.73 -11.44 8.41
C THR A 15 0.51 -10.75 8.94
N LEU A 16 0.35 -9.51 9.40
CA LEU A 16 1.43 -8.81 10.10
C LEU A 16 1.37 -9.12 11.59
N LYS A 17 2.51 -9.00 12.27
CA LYS A 17 2.60 -9.08 13.71
C LYS A 17 1.72 -8.01 14.34
N LYS A 18 1.05 -8.39 15.44
CA LYS A 18 0.31 -7.46 16.29
C LYS A 18 1.24 -6.31 16.70
N LYS A 19 0.73 -5.09 16.60
CA LYS A 19 1.41 -3.87 17.05
C LYS A 19 0.68 -3.30 18.26
N SER A 20 1.40 -2.58 19.11
CA SER A 20 0.76 -1.71 20.09
C SER A 20 0.19 -0.49 19.38
N ARG A 21 -0.61 0.32 20.07
CA ARG A 21 -1.00 1.63 19.58
C ARG A 21 0.20 2.44 19.09
N GLY A 22 -0.01 3.19 18.01
CA GLY A 22 0.96 4.10 17.40
C GLY A 22 1.20 3.81 15.92
N CYS A 23 2.15 4.54 15.35
CA CYS A 23 2.59 4.39 13.97
C CYS A 23 3.81 3.44 13.89
N HIS A 24 3.77 2.48 12.96
CA HIS A 24 4.80 1.44 12.82
C HIS A 24 5.26 1.32 11.39
N TYR A 25 6.58 1.29 11.16
CA TYR A 25 7.14 0.93 9.87
C TYR A 25 6.92 -0.56 9.60
N VAL A 26 6.33 -0.89 8.46
CA VAL A 26 6.02 -2.29 8.06
C VAL A 26 6.53 -2.64 6.66
N THR A 27 7.27 -1.74 6.00
CA THR A 27 7.85 -1.96 4.66
C THR A 27 8.59 -3.28 4.55
N ASP A 28 9.50 -3.57 5.47
CA ASP A 28 10.30 -4.81 5.43
C ASP A 28 9.49 -6.06 5.73
N GLU A 29 8.47 -5.93 6.59
CA GLU A 29 7.55 -7.03 6.92
C GLU A 29 6.74 -7.42 5.68
N ILE A 30 6.25 -6.42 4.93
CA ILE A 30 5.54 -6.59 3.66
C ILE A 30 6.46 -7.20 2.59
N ARG A 31 7.68 -6.67 2.42
CA ARG A 31 8.65 -7.19 1.44
C ARG A 31 8.98 -8.66 1.70
N LYS A 32 9.17 -9.04 2.97
CA LYS A 32 9.44 -10.44 3.36
C LYS A 32 8.26 -11.36 3.09
N ALA A 33 7.03 -10.86 3.25
CA ALA A 33 5.81 -11.63 3.05
C ALA A 33 5.42 -11.79 1.56
N LEU A 34 5.97 -10.94 0.68
CA LEU A 34 5.68 -10.89 -0.76
C LEU A 34 6.97 -11.03 -1.59
N PRO A 35 7.70 -12.16 -1.51
CA PRO A 35 8.94 -12.36 -2.26
C PRO A 35 8.73 -12.31 -3.79
N GLU A 36 7.52 -12.57 -4.27
CA GLU A 36 7.14 -12.46 -5.68
C GLU A 36 7.38 -11.07 -6.29
N ILE A 37 7.43 -10.00 -5.48
CA ILE A 37 7.75 -8.65 -5.94
C ILE A 37 9.07 -8.64 -6.70
N GLY A 38 10.06 -9.44 -6.27
CA GLY A 38 11.38 -9.53 -6.91
C GLY A 38 11.36 -10.03 -8.35
N GLN A 39 10.26 -10.64 -8.81
CA GLN A 39 10.09 -11.15 -10.18
C GLN A 39 9.32 -10.17 -11.08
N ILE A 40 8.84 -9.05 -10.53
CA ILE A 40 7.98 -8.10 -11.23
C ILE A 40 8.81 -6.96 -11.78
N GLN A 41 8.90 -6.88 -13.10
CA GLN A 41 9.63 -5.80 -13.78
C GLN A 41 8.88 -4.46 -13.74
N MET A 42 7.57 -4.49 -13.94
CA MET A 42 6.69 -3.31 -13.93
C MET A 42 5.30 -3.72 -13.45
N GLY A 43 4.82 -3.11 -12.38
CA GLY A 43 3.52 -3.44 -11.81
C GLY A 43 3.04 -2.46 -10.76
N ILE A 44 1.94 -2.82 -10.12
CA ILE A 44 1.31 -2.06 -9.05
C ILE A 44 0.99 -3.03 -7.91
N LEU A 45 1.46 -2.67 -6.72
CA LEU A 45 1.13 -3.31 -5.47
C LEU A 45 -0.04 -2.58 -4.81
N HIS A 46 -1.22 -3.19 -4.78
CA HIS A 46 -2.33 -2.69 -3.98
C HIS A 46 -2.39 -3.41 -2.64
N LEU A 47 -2.37 -2.63 -1.55
CA LEU A 47 -2.41 -3.13 -0.19
C LEU A 47 -3.66 -2.62 0.51
N PHE A 48 -4.51 -3.53 1.00
CA PHE A 48 -5.74 -3.22 1.71
C PHE A 48 -5.73 -3.86 3.10
N ILE A 49 -5.86 -3.07 4.16
CA ILE A 49 -6.02 -3.60 5.52
C ILE A 49 -7.49 -3.94 5.78
N GLN A 50 -7.78 -5.16 6.23
CA GLN A 50 -9.16 -5.58 6.56
C GLN A 50 -9.54 -5.16 7.99
N HIS A 51 -9.35 -3.87 8.30
CA HIS A 51 -9.60 -3.28 9.62
C HIS A 51 -10.17 -1.88 9.47
N THR A 52 -11.13 -1.53 10.32
CA THR A 52 -11.81 -0.22 10.34
C THR A 52 -11.20 0.75 11.35
N SER A 53 -10.35 0.25 12.25
CA SER A 53 -9.73 0.99 13.36
C SER A 53 -8.20 1.06 13.26
N ALA A 54 -7.63 0.67 12.11
CA ALA A 54 -6.20 0.80 11.81
C ALA A 54 -6.00 1.28 10.37
N THR A 55 -4.89 1.99 10.14
CA THR A 55 -4.59 2.60 8.84
C THR A 55 -3.34 2.00 8.23
N LEU A 56 -3.39 1.80 6.91
CA LEU A 56 -2.20 1.63 6.09
C LEU A 56 -1.94 2.95 5.34
N THR A 57 -0.73 3.50 5.43
CA THR A 57 -0.35 4.77 4.77
C THR A 57 1.11 4.76 4.33
N ILE A 58 1.56 5.81 3.65
CA ILE A 58 2.95 6.03 3.24
C ILE A 58 3.42 7.36 3.80
N ASN A 59 4.53 7.37 4.53
CA ASN A 59 5.12 8.58 5.08
C ASN A 59 6.65 8.41 5.28
N GLU A 60 7.32 9.40 5.86
CA GLU A 60 8.76 9.37 6.15
C GLU A 60 9.15 8.13 6.98
N SER A 61 10.28 7.48 6.69
CA SER A 61 10.69 6.22 7.34
C SER A 61 12.15 6.21 7.78
N TRP A 62 12.70 7.40 8.02
CA TRP A 62 14.09 7.57 8.42
C TRP A 62 14.25 7.92 9.89
N ASP A 63 13.58 8.95 10.36
CA ASP A 63 13.64 9.37 11.76
C ASP A 63 12.50 8.71 12.57
N PRO A 64 12.83 7.86 13.57
CA PRO A 64 11.84 7.27 14.45
C PRO A 64 10.95 8.29 15.18
N SER A 65 11.42 9.53 15.38
CA SER A 65 10.65 10.61 16.03
C SER A 65 9.34 10.92 15.28
N VAL A 66 9.33 10.79 13.95
CA VAL A 66 8.15 11.06 13.10
C VAL A 66 6.99 10.15 13.48
N THR A 67 7.24 8.89 13.86
CA THR A 67 6.16 7.99 14.30
C THR A 67 5.54 8.42 15.63
N THR A 68 6.34 8.98 16.53
CA THR A 68 5.90 9.47 17.84
C THR A 68 5.12 10.76 17.69
N ASP A 69 5.63 11.69 16.87
CA ASP A 69 4.99 12.97 16.62
C ASP A 69 3.69 12.80 15.85
N MET A 70 3.62 11.88 14.88
CA MET A 70 2.36 11.60 14.20
C MET A 70 1.30 11.03 15.14
N GLU A 71 1.65 10.14 16.06
CA GLU A 71 0.71 9.64 17.06
C GLU A 71 0.25 10.78 17.99
N MET A 72 1.15 11.68 18.39
CA MET A 72 0.82 12.88 19.17
C MET A 72 -0.16 13.79 18.41
N VAL A 73 0.10 14.08 17.13
CA VAL A 73 -0.78 14.89 16.27
C VAL A 73 -2.17 14.24 16.14
N LEU A 74 -2.24 12.94 15.88
CA LEU A 74 -3.51 12.22 15.76
C LEU A 74 -4.31 12.24 17.07
N ASN A 75 -3.63 12.12 18.21
CA ASN A 75 -4.26 12.22 19.53
C ASN A 75 -4.75 13.62 19.87
N HIS A 76 -4.09 14.65 19.34
CA HIS A 76 -4.55 16.02 19.48
C HIS A 76 -5.77 16.31 18.59
N LEU A 77 -5.74 15.85 17.33
CA LEU A 77 -6.83 16.07 16.37
C LEU A 77 -8.09 15.26 16.69
N VAL A 78 -7.91 14.03 17.20
CA VAL A 78 -9.01 13.10 17.52
C VAL A 78 -8.82 12.58 18.95
N PRO A 79 -9.09 13.41 19.97
CA PRO A 79 -8.84 13.05 21.36
C PRO A 79 -9.93 12.10 21.89
N GLU A 80 -9.52 11.08 22.63
CA GLU A 80 -10.44 10.10 23.26
C GLU A 80 -11.35 10.72 24.33
N SER A 81 -10.97 11.87 24.87
CA SER A 81 -11.74 12.59 25.88
C SER A 81 -13.03 13.22 25.34
N LEU A 82 -13.24 13.25 24.02
CA LEU A 82 -14.50 13.72 23.45
C LEU A 82 -15.63 12.73 23.72
N LYS A 83 -16.85 13.26 23.88
CA LYS A 83 -18.05 12.47 24.15
C LYS A 83 -18.63 11.88 22.85
N TYR A 84 -17.90 10.96 22.23
CA TYR A 84 -18.38 10.24 21.06
C TYR A 84 -19.58 9.37 21.40
N LYS A 85 -20.55 9.31 20.47
CA LYS A 85 -21.73 8.44 20.61
C LYS A 85 -21.40 6.97 20.40
N HIS A 86 -20.39 6.68 19.59
CA HIS A 86 -19.89 5.34 19.31
C HIS A 86 -18.72 5.07 20.25
N ASN A 87 -18.95 4.28 21.29
CA ASN A 87 -17.96 3.98 22.33
C ASN A 87 -18.20 2.60 22.97
N CYS A 88 -18.91 1.73 22.25
CA CYS A 88 -19.33 0.43 22.78
C CYS A 88 -18.14 -0.48 23.06
N GLU A 89 -17.01 -0.27 22.38
CA GLU A 89 -15.78 -1.02 22.57
C GLU A 89 -14.74 -0.27 23.43
N GLY A 90 -15.09 0.86 24.03
CA GLY A 90 -14.21 1.66 24.88
C GLY A 90 -13.97 3.09 24.38
N ALA A 91 -13.12 3.82 25.10
CA ALA A 91 -12.85 5.24 24.81
C ALA A 91 -12.06 5.46 23.51
N ASP A 92 -11.31 4.44 23.05
CA ASP A 92 -10.50 4.48 21.83
C ASP A 92 -11.26 4.00 20.57
N ASP A 93 -12.55 3.66 20.70
CA ASP A 93 -13.39 3.08 19.65
C ASP A 93 -13.63 4.02 18.45
N MET A 94 -14.51 5.03 18.63
CA MET A 94 -14.73 6.03 17.59
C MET A 94 -13.48 6.83 17.18
N PRO A 95 -12.57 7.21 18.10
CA PRO A 95 -11.32 7.86 17.73
C PRO A 95 -10.51 7.08 16.71
N ALA A 96 -10.44 5.75 16.85
CA ALA A 96 -9.72 4.91 15.91
C ALA A 96 -10.32 4.93 14.50
N HIS A 97 -11.66 4.86 14.40
CA HIS A 97 -12.36 5.00 13.12
C HIS A 97 -12.16 6.38 12.48
N ALA A 98 -12.23 7.44 13.28
CA ALA A 98 -12.03 8.80 12.80
C ALA A 98 -10.60 9.02 12.29
N LYS A 99 -9.58 8.59 13.04
CA LYS A 99 -8.17 8.65 12.60
C LYS A 99 -7.95 7.84 11.33
N GLN A 100 -8.61 6.69 11.20
CA GLN A 100 -8.53 5.86 10.02
C GLN A 100 -9.04 6.56 8.77
N ALA A 101 -10.21 7.19 8.88
CA ALA A 101 -10.81 7.97 7.80
C ALA A 101 -9.97 9.22 7.46
N LEU A 102 -9.45 9.93 8.47
CA LEU A 102 -8.66 11.16 8.26
C LEU A 102 -7.33 10.90 7.54
N LEU A 103 -6.67 9.78 7.82
CA LEU A 103 -5.43 9.39 7.16
C LEU A 103 -5.65 8.79 5.75
N GLY A 104 -6.90 8.67 5.29
CA GLY A 104 -7.21 8.14 3.97
C GLY A 104 -7.01 6.63 3.83
N GLY A 105 -7.06 5.88 4.94
CA GLY A 105 -7.10 4.42 4.90
C GLY A 105 -8.37 3.88 4.22
N PRO A 106 -8.50 2.57 4.01
CA PRO A 106 -7.69 1.46 4.54
C PRO A 106 -6.61 0.93 3.57
N SER A 107 -6.34 1.62 2.46
CA SER A 107 -5.49 1.07 1.41
C SER A 107 -4.48 2.04 0.85
N ILE A 108 -3.40 1.48 0.32
CA ILE A 108 -2.39 2.20 -0.45
C ILE A 108 -2.07 1.44 -1.73
N THR A 109 -1.52 2.18 -2.68
CA THR A 109 -1.10 1.64 -3.98
C THR A 109 0.32 2.10 -4.23
N VAL A 110 1.24 1.15 -4.46
CA VAL A 110 2.68 1.41 -4.62
C VAL A 110 3.13 0.87 -5.98
N PRO A 111 3.78 1.67 -6.83
CA PRO A 111 4.35 1.15 -8.07
C PRO A 111 5.49 0.15 -7.80
N ILE A 112 5.62 -0.86 -8.64
CA ILE A 112 6.73 -1.81 -8.63
C ILE A 112 7.57 -1.57 -9.88
N THR A 113 8.89 -1.46 -9.71
CA THR A 113 9.86 -1.28 -10.80
C THR A 113 11.10 -2.10 -10.52
N ASN A 114 11.56 -2.89 -11.50
CA ASN A 114 12.78 -3.71 -11.40
C ASN A 114 12.83 -4.58 -10.13
N GLY A 115 11.72 -5.23 -9.78
CA GLY A 115 11.64 -6.10 -8.62
C GLY A 115 11.58 -5.37 -7.27
N GLN A 116 11.35 -4.05 -7.26
CA GLN A 116 11.36 -3.23 -6.05
C GLN A 116 10.13 -2.33 -5.95
N LEU A 117 9.76 -1.99 -4.70
CA LEU A 117 8.78 -0.94 -4.43
C LEU A 117 9.38 0.40 -4.82
N ALA A 118 8.76 1.11 -5.76
CA ALA A 118 9.22 2.42 -6.23
C ALA A 118 8.78 3.53 -5.26
N LEU A 119 9.25 3.43 -4.01
CA LEU A 119 9.09 4.45 -2.97
C LEU A 119 10.20 5.49 -3.11
N GLY A 120 9.92 6.74 -2.75
CA GLY A 120 10.96 7.77 -2.60
C GLY A 120 11.94 7.43 -1.47
N THR A 121 13.12 8.06 -1.47
CA THR A 121 14.23 7.79 -0.52
C THR A 121 13.78 7.72 0.94
N TRP A 122 12.87 8.61 1.33
CA TRP A 122 12.37 8.70 2.68
C TRP A 122 11.02 8.00 2.88
N GLN A 123 10.34 7.57 1.82
CA GLN A 123 9.02 6.98 1.92
C GLN A 123 9.07 5.52 2.39
N GLY A 124 8.25 5.20 3.38
CA GLY A 124 8.01 3.84 3.84
C GLY A 124 6.52 3.58 4.06
N ILE A 125 6.16 2.30 4.04
CA ILE A 125 4.81 1.84 4.33
C ILE A 125 4.63 1.75 5.84
N TRP A 126 3.58 2.39 6.33
CA TRP A 126 3.24 2.50 7.73
C TRP A 126 1.94 1.77 8.05
N LEU A 127 1.94 1.07 9.18
CA LEU A 127 0.73 0.60 9.85
C LEU A 127 0.48 1.47 11.08
N CYS A 128 -0.62 2.20 11.11
CA CYS A 128 -1.06 2.94 12.29
C CYS A 128 -2.12 2.11 13.02
N GLU A 129 -1.77 1.59 14.19
CA GLU A 129 -2.71 0.95 15.12
C GLU A 129 -3.28 2.03 16.04
N HIS A 130 -4.59 2.28 15.96
CA HIS A 130 -5.22 3.36 16.73
C HIS A 130 -5.84 2.86 18.04
N ARG A 131 -5.98 1.54 18.23
CA ARG A 131 -6.54 0.93 19.44
C ARG A 131 -5.44 0.55 20.43
N ASN A 132 -5.73 0.64 21.73
CA ASN A 132 -4.80 0.25 22.79
C ASN A 132 -4.61 -1.27 22.84
N SER A 133 -5.69 -2.02 22.65
CA SER A 133 -5.66 -3.47 22.55
C SER A 133 -5.45 -3.89 21.10
N GLY A 134 -4.19 -3.95 20.68
CA GLY A 134 -3.90 -4.22 19.27
C GLY A 134 -4.46 -5.56 18.77
N CYS A 135 -4.85 -5.62 17.49
CA CYS A 135 -5.38 -6.84 16.88
C CYS A 135 -4.34 -7.56 16.01
N LYS A 136 -4.61 -8.82 15.64
CA LYS A 136 -3.90 -9.44 14.51
C LYS A 136 -4.44 -8.80 13.24
N PHE A 137 -3.54 -8.30 12.40
CA PHE A 137 -3.93 -7.62 11.17
C PHE A 137 -3.94 -8.57 9.99
N LEU A 138 -5.11 -8.71 9.37
CA LEU A 138 -5.27 -9.39 8.10
C LEU A 138 -5.25 -8.32 7.02
N PHE A 139 -4.38 -8.53 6.03
CA PHE A 139 -4.33 -7.67 4.87
C PHE A 139 -4.65 -8.49 3.63
N ASN A 140 -5.50 -7.93 2.78
CA ASN A 140 -5.81 -8.48 1.48
C ASN A 140 -5.00 -7.69 0.44
N PHE A 141 -4.23 -8.40 -0.39
CA PHE A 141 -3.36 -7.77 -1.38
C PHE A 141 -3.78 -8.20 -2.76
N ILE A 142 -3.76 -7.24 -3.68
CA ILE A 142 -3.89 -7.51 -5.10
C ILE A 142 -2.63 -6.93 -5.75
N ILE A 143 -1.74 -7.81 -6.19
CA ILE A 143 -0.58 -7.45 -7.01
C ILE A 143 -1.02 -7.58 -8.45
N SER A 144 -0.97 -6.47 -9.17
CA SER A 144 -1.09 -6.46 -10.62
C SER A 144 0.27 -6.20 -11.21
N TYR A 145 0.64 -6.91 -12.27
CA TYR A 145 1.81 -6.55 -13.05
C TYR A 145 1.55 -6.75 -14.52
N LEU A 146 2.17 -5.89 -15.31
CA LEU A 146 2.20 -6.06 -16.75
C LEU A 146 3.46 -6.86 -17.07
N CYS A 147 3.29 -8.14 -17.40
CA CYS A 147 4.37 -8.91 -17.98
C CYS A 147 4.63 -8.39 -19.39
N LEU A 148 5.48 -7.37 -19.51
CA LEU A 148 6.13 -7.05 -20.78
C LEU A 148 7.15 -8.14 -21.03
N ILE A 149 6.73 -9.25 -21.62
CA ILE A 149 7.66 -10.16 -22.27
C ILE A 149 8.35 -9.32 -23.33
N SER A 150 9.62 -8.96 -23.10
CA SER A 150 10.50 -8.47 -24.15
C SER A 150 10.63 -9.62 -25.14
N VAL A 151 9.75 -9.67 -26.13
CA VAL A 151 10.03 -10.41 -27.35
C VAL A 151 11.14 -9.60 -28.00
N SER A 152 12.35 -10.16 -28.03
CA SER A 152 13.47 -9.64 -28.83
C SER A 152 13.03 -9.60 -30.29
N LEU A 153 12.34 -8.53 -30.68
CA LEU A 153 12.01 -8.21 -32.05
C LEU A 153 13.27 -7.62 -32.68
N THR A 154 14.15 -8.50 -33.14
CA THR A 154 15.29 -8.07 -33.95
C THR A 154 14.85 -7.55 -35.31
N HIS A 155 13.60 -7.72 -35.75
CA HIS A 155 13.11 -7.16 -37.01
C HIS A 155 11.61 -6.83 -36.90
N TYR A 156 11.23 -5.64 -37.39
CA TYR A 156 9.88 -5.02 -37.50
C TYR A 156 9.53 -3.93 -36.48
N LEU A 157 9.71 -2.68 -36.92
CA LEU A 157 8.92 -1.52 -36.49
C LEU A 157 7.43 -1.85 -36.61
N SER A 158 6.68 -1.76 -35.51
CA SER A 158 5.25 -1.46 -35.49
C SER A 158 4.83 -1.11 -34.06
N ILE A 159 4.41 0.15 -33.85
CA ILE A 159 3.74 0.61 -32.64
C ILE A 159 2.40 -0.15 -32.55
N ILE A 160 2.24 -1.01 -31.55
CA ILE A 160 0.98 -1.70 -31.31
C ILE A 160 0.09 -0.81 -30.44
N CYS A 161 -0.92 -0.23 -31.08
CA CYS A 161 -2.07 0.36 -30.41
C CYS A 161 -2.95 -0.78 -29.88
N ILE A 162 -2.99 -1.00 -28.56
CA ILE A 162 -3.92 -1.97 -27.95
C ILE A 162 -5.13 -1.21 -27.41
N SER A 163 -6.20 -1.20 -28.20
CA SER A 163 -7.55 -0.91 -27.74
C SER A 163 -8.13 -2.17 -27.11
N LEU A 164 -8.35 -2.16 -25.79
CA LEU A 164 -9.18 -3.16 -25.12
C LEU A 164 -10.23 -2.45 -24.27
N LYS A 165 -11.49 -2.71 -24.64
CA LYS A 165 -12.70 -2.19 -24.02
C LYS A 165 -12.60 -2.26 -22.49
N LYS A 166 -12.80 -1.11 -21.82
CA LYS A 166 -12.94 -0.90 -20.36
C LYS A 166 -11.67 -0.64 -19.52
N THR A 167 -10.52 -0.28 -20.09
CA THR A 167 -9.40 0.23 -19.28
C THR A 167 -8.82 1.50 -19.89
N VAL A 168 -8.85 2.61 -19.14
CA VAL A 168 -8.13 3.84 -19.48
C VAL A 168 -6.71 3.68 -18.98
N ILE A 169 -5.74 3.62 -19.89
CA ILE A 169 -4.31 3.64 -19.57
C ILE A 169 -3.83 5.07 -19.81
N PHE A 170 -3.39 5.76 -18.76
CA PHE A 170 -2.68 7.02 -18.90
C PHE A 170 -1.21 6.72 -19.24
N VAL A 171 -0.82 6.99 -20.49
CA VAL A 171 0.58 6.96 -20.91
C VAL A 171 1.13 8.37 -20.81
N PHE A 172 2.02 8.64 -19.85
CA PHE A 172 2.82 9.85 -19.83
C PHE A 172 4.01 9.67 -20.78
N ILE A 173 3.97 10.33 -21.93
CA ILE A 173 5.11 10.45 -22.83
C ILE A 173 5.94 11.65 -22.32
N ARG A 174 7.17 11.39 -21.87
CA ARG A 174 8.14 12.45 -21.59
C ARG A 174 8.85 12.78 -22.90
N GLU A 175 8.51 13.91 -23.51
CA GLU A 175 9.28 14.47 -24.63
C GLU A 175 10.70 14.85 -24.15
N PRO A 176 11.77 14.55 -24.92
CA PRO A 176 13.09 15.07 -24.61
C PRO A 176 13.13 16.58 -24.83
N ILE A 177 13.60 17.30 -23.81
CA ILE A 177 13.92 18.74 -23.88
C ILE A 177 15.05 18.88 -24.92
N ARG A 178 14.84 19.75 -25.93
CA ARG A 178 15.88 20.16 -26.88
C ARG A 178 16.91 21.06 -26.22
#